data_AF-A0A349ED69-F1
#
_entry.id   AF-A0A349ED69-F1
#
_cell.length_a   1.000
_cell.length_b   1.000
_cell.length_c   1.000
_cell.angle_alpha   90.00
_cell.angle_beta   90.00
_cell.angle_gamma   90.00
#
_symmetry.space_group_name_H-M   'P 1'
#
loop_
_entity.id
_entity.type
_entity.pdbx_description
1 polymer ?
#
loop_
_entity_poly.entity_id
_entity_poly.type
_entity_poly.pdbx_seq_one_letter_code
_entity_poly.pdbx_strand_id
1 'polypeptide(L)'
;MVIDLFIKTLKTPQTLPEPWVKANRMFVAALEKMMIFQINALKAYMNIGLNQMRAAAEITDPQSFQDFCKRQTQIAQTVQHKMLHDMQALSDINARFQTEVEGLNRATLKDVFLKAA
;
A
#
# COMPACT_ATOMS: atom_id res chain seq x y z
N MET A 1 -40.20 -22.63 -9.78
CA MET A 1 -40.45 -21.34 -9.08
C MET A 1 -39.25 -20.86 -8.26
N VAL A 2 -38.83 -21.52 -7.17
CA VAL A 2 -37.63 -21.10 -6.39
C VAL A 2 -36.32 -21.30 -7.17
N ILE A 3 -36.24 -22.41 -7.91
CA ILE A 3 -35.09 -22.72 -8.78
C ILE A 3 -35.02 -21.76 -9.98
N ASP A 4 -36.16 -21.39 -10.57
CA ASP A 4 -36.23 -20.36 -11.63
C ASP A 4 -35.82 -18.98 -11.13
N LEU A 5 -36.20 -18.65 -9.89
CA LEU A 5 -35.80 -17.39 -9.26
C LEU A 5 -34.28 -17.33 -9.13
N PHE A 6 -33.65 -18.42 -8.68
CA PHE A 6 -32.19 -18.56 -8.55
C PHE A 6 -31.45 -18.50 -9.89
N ILE A 7 -31.97 -19.18 -10.92
CA ILE A 7 -31.41 -19.15 -12.27
C ILE A 7 -31.60 -17.77 -12.91
N LYS A 8 -32.69 -17.05 -12.62
CA LYS A 8 -32.93 -15.70 -13.12
C LYS A 8 -32.00 -14.65 -12.48
N THR A 9 -31.64 -14.80 -11.21
CA THR A 9 -30.59 -13.98 -10.57
C THR A 9 -29.21 -14.25 -11.16
N LEU A 10 -28.91 -15.50 -11.53
CA LEU A 10 -27.63 -15.89 -12.15
C LEU A 10 -27.54 -15.57 -13.65
N LYS A 11 -28.68 -15.53 -14.37
CA LYS A 11 -28.76 -15.24 -15.82
C LYS A 11 -28.88 -13.76 -16.16
N THR A 12 -29.01 -12.88 -15.17
CA THR A 12 -28.93 -11.46 -15.47
C THR A 12 -27.44 -11.16 -15.67
N PRO A 13 -26.96 -10.69 -16.84
CA PRO A 13 -25.63 -10.14 -16.92
C PRO A 13 -25.68 -8.82 -16.15
N GLN A 14 -25.58 -8.90 -14.82
CA GLN A 14 -25.43 -7.73 -13.97
C GLN A 14 -24.00 -7.27 -14.17
N THR A 15 -23.74 -6.60 -15.29
CA THR A 15 -22.65 -5.65 -15.32
C THR A 15 -22.92 -4.71 -14.16
N LEU A 16 -22.14 -4.84 -13.09
CA LEU A 16 -22.15 -3.89 -12.00
C LEU A 16 -22.12 -2.49 -12.63
N PRO A 17 -22.97 -1.55 -12.19
CA PRO A 17 -22.98 -0.21 -12.78
C PRO A 17 -21.55 0.34 -12.77
N GLU A 18 -21.12 1.04 -13.83
CA GLU A 18 -19.75 1.54 -13.98
C GLU A 18 -19.16 2.19 -12.71
N PRO A 19 -19.92 3.00 -11.93
CA PRO A 19 -19.44 3.56 -10.66
C PRO A 19 -19.01 2.51 -9.64
N TRP A 20 -19.73 1.39 -9.53
CA TRP A 20 -19.42 0.29 -8.62
C TRP A 20 -18.20 -0.50 -9.07
N VAL A 21 -18.06 -0.74 -10.37
CA VAL A 21 -16.85 -1.37 -10.93
C VAL A 21 -15.62 -0.48 -10.69
N LYS A 22 -15.77 0.84 -10.88
CA LYS A 22 -14.72 1.82 -10.64
C LYS A 22 -14.33 1.91 -9.16
N ALA A 23 -15.30 1.88 -8.25
CA ALA A 23 -15.07 1.84 -6.80
C ALA A 23 -14.32 0.57 -6.37
N ASN A 24 -14.71 -0.61 -6.88
CA ASN A 24 -14.03 -1.86 -6.56
C ASN A 24 -12.57 -1.86 -7.07
N ARG A 25 -12.33 -1.37 -8.30
CA ARG A 25 -10.97 -1.23 -8.85
C ARG A 25 -10.12 -0.28 -8.02
N MET A 26 -10.68 0.85 -7.59
CA MET A 26 -10.03 1.81 -6.68
C MET A 26 -9.58 1.13 -5.39
N PHE A 27 -10.50 0.40 -4.74
CA PHE A 27 -10.22 -0.28 -3.48
C PHE A 27 -9.12 -1.33 -3.62
N VAL A 28 -9.16 -2.15 -4.67
CA VAL A 28 -8.12 -3.15 -4.95
C VAL A 28 -6.76 -2.48 -5.19
N ALA A 29 -6.71 -1.40 -5.98
CA ALA A 29 -5.47 -0.67 -6.23
C ALA A 29 -4.88 -0.02 -4.96
N ALA A 30 -5.74 0.51 -4.08
CA ALA A 30 -5.33 1.05 -2.79
C ALA A 30 -4.77 -0.05 -1.87
N LEU A 31 -5.43 -1.20 -1.81
CA LEU A 31 -4.95 -2.37 -1.05
C LEU A 31 -3.62 -2.91 -1.56
N GLU A 32 -3.46 -3.02 -2.88
CA GLU A 32 -2.22 -3.48 -3.50
C GLU A 32 -1.05 -2.55 -3.14
N LYS A 33 -1.24 -1.23 -3.24
CA LYS A 33 -0.21 -0.25 -2.86
C LYS A 33 0.13 -0.30 -1.38
N MET A 34 -0.87 -0.44 -0.51
CA MET A 34 -0.65 -0.60 0.93
C MET A 34 0.12 -1.89 1.24
N MET A 35 -0.20 -3.00 0.60
CA MET A 35 0.53 -4.26 0.79
C MET A 35 1.98 -4.15 0.30
N ILE A 36 2.21 -3.57 -0.88
CA ILE A 36 3.56 -3.33 -1.39
C ILE A 36 4.35 -2.46 -0.42
N PHE A 37 3.74 -1.39 0.09
CA PHE A 37 4.34 -0.53 1.11
C PHE A 37 4.73 -1.31 2.37
N GLN A 38 3.80 -2.08 2.95
CA GLN A 38 4.06 -2.87 4.16
C GLN A 38 5.16 -3.93 3.96
N ILE A 39 5.16 -4.63 2.83
CA ILE A 39 6.18 -5.64 2.50
C ILE A 39 7.56 -4.97 2.33
N ASN A 40 7.63 -3.83 1.66
CA ASN A 40 8.89 -3.11 1.45
C ASN A 40 9.43 -2.52 2.76
N ALA A 41 8.56 -2.01 3.63
CA ALA A 41 8.92 -1.59 4.97
C ALA A 41 9.52 -2.76 5.77
N LEU A 42 8.80 -3.88 5.84
CA LEU A 42 9.21 -5.08 6.57
C LEU A 42 10.56 -5.62 6.08
N LYS A 43 10.72 -5.83 4.76
CA LYS A 43 11.97 -6.33 4.16
C LYS A 43 13.17 -5.46 4.53
N ALA A 44 13.02 -4.15 4.45
CA ALA A 44 14.11 -3.23 4.72
C ALA A 44 14.48 -3.19 6.21
N TYR A 45 13.50 -3.19 7.13
CA TYR A 45 13.80 -3.27 8.57
C TYR A 45 14.43 -4.61 8.96
N MET A 46 13.94 -5.72 8.39
CA MET A 46 14.55 -7.05 8.59
C MET A 46 16.00 -7.10 8.08
N ASN A 47 16.27 -6.53 6.90
CA ASN A 47 17.63 -6.45 6.36
C ASN A 47 18.55 -5.64 7.28
N ILE A 48 18.08 -4.52 7.83
CA ILE A 48 18.84 -3.74 8.81
C ILE A 48 19.16 -4.59 10.04
N GLY A 49 18.15 -5.27 10.61
CA GLY A 49 18.32 -6.13 11.79
C GLY A 49 19.27 -7.31 11.56
N LEU A 50 19.12 -8.04 10.45
CA LEU A 50 19.98 -9.17 10.10
C LEU A 50 21.43 -8.73 9.84
N ASN A 51 21.62 -7.59 9.17
CA ASN A 51 22.95 -7.03 8.96
C ASN A 51 23.60 -6.61 10.28
N GLN A 52 22.83 -6.05 11.21
CA GLN A 52 23.32 -5.72 12.55
C GLN A 52 23.72 -6.95 13.34
N MET A 53 22.88 -8.00 13.32
CA MET A 53 23.20 -9.25 13.99
C MET A 53 24.47 -9.90 13.42
N ARG A 54 24.63 -9.90 12.10
CA ARG A 54 25.84 -10.40 11.45
C ARG A 54 27.06 -9.56 11.84
N ALA A 55 26.96 -8.24 11.77
CA ALA A 55 28.05 -7.34 12.15
C ALA A 55 28.44 -7.49 13.63
N ALA A 56 27.48 -7.76 14.52
CA ALA A 56 27.75 -8.03 15.92
C ALA A 56 28.42 -9.40 16.14
N ALA A 57 28.04 -10.42 15.37
CA ALA A 57 28.63 -11.76 15.45
C ALA A 57 30.08 -11.79 14.91
N GLU A 58 30.44 -10.86 14.03
CA GLU A 58 31.80 -10.71 13.47
C GLU A 58 32.77 -9.96 14.41
N ILE A 59 32.31 -9.49 15.58
CA ILE A 59 33.17 -8.78 16.55
C ILE A 59 34.07 -9.79 17.26
N THR A 60 35.36 -9.76 16.96
CA THR A 60 36.38 -10.65 17.55
C THR A 60 37.39 -9.94 18.43
N ASP A 61 37.49 -8.62 18.32
CA ASP A 61 38.53 -7.81 18.95
C ASP A 61 38.10 -6.33 19.12
N PRO A 62 38.81 -5.53 19.93
CA PRO A 62 38.45 -4.14 20.18
C PRO A 62 38.38 -3.24 18.93
N GLN A 63 39.15 -3.54 17.87
CA GLN A 63 39.12 -2.79 16.61
C GLN A 63 37.82 -3.08 15.86
N SER A 64 37.44 -4.36 15.74
CA SER A 64 36.16 -4.77 15.15
C SER A 64 34.95 -4.18 15.91
N PHE A 65 35.04 -4.05 17.23
CA PHE A 65 34.02 -3.37 18.04
C PHE A 65 33.95 -1.86 17.73
N GLN A 66 35.09 -1.19 17.59
CA GLN A 66 35.12 0.23 17.23
C GLN A 66 34.51 0.46 15.83
N ASP A 67 34.79 -0.43 14.89
CA ASP A 67 34.23 -0.35 13.53
C ASP A 67 32.73 -0.65 13.49
N PHE A 68 32.24 -1.57 14.34
CA PHE A 68 30.81 -1.76 14.58
C PHE A 68 30.14 -0.48 15.09
N CYS A 69 30.73 0.18 16.10
CA CYS A 69 30.23 1.46 16.62
C CYS A 69 30.16 2.55 15.55
N LYS A 70 31.17 2.65 14.66
CA LYS A 70 31.14 3.60 13.52
C LYS A 70 29.99 3.30 12.55
N ARG A 71 29.70 2.02 12.28
CA ARG A 71 28.59 1.60 11.41
C ARG A 71 27.21 1.94 11.99
N GLN A 72 27.06 2.01 13.32
CA GLN A 72 25.78 2.38 13.94
C GLN A 72 25.29 3.76 13.50
N THR A 73 26.19 4.71 13.31
CA THR A 73 25.85 6.05 12.79
C THR A 73 25.32 5.98 11.36
N GLN A 74 25.92 5.17 10.49
CA GLN A 74 25.47 4.97 9.11
C GLN A 74 24.11 4.26 9.06
N ILE A 75 23.86 3.35 9.99
CA ILE A 75 22.59 2.64 10.10
C ILE A 75 21.50 3.59 10.60
N ALA A 76 21.80 4.48 11.54
CA ALA A 76 20.87 5.53 11.95
C ALA A 76 20.50 6.46 10.78
N GLN A 77 21.46 6.86 9.95
CA GLN A 77 21.21 7.63 8.73
C GLN A 77 20.35 6.87 7.72
N THR A 78 20.57 5.56 7.58
CA THR A 78 19.79 4.68 6.69
C THR A 78 18.34 4.57 7.18
N VAL A 79 18.13 4.37 8.48
CA VAL A 79 16.80 4.35 9.10
C VAL A 79 16.08 5.69 8.93
N GLN A 80 16.79 6.81 9.14
CA GLN A 80 16.22 8.15 8.95
C GLN A 80 15.78 8.39 7.49
N HIS A 81 16.63 8.07 6.52
CA HIS A 81 16.27 8.17 5.10
C HIS A 81 15.07 7.29 4.75
N LYS A 82 15.08 6.05 5.27
CA LYS A 82 13.95 5.14 5.07
C LYS A 82 12.66 5.70 5.65
N MET A 83 12.69 6.25 6.85
CA MET A 83 11.52 6.86 7.48
C MET A 83 10.97 8.02 6.65
N LEU A 84 11.84 8.91 6.14
CA LEU A 84 11.42 10.01 5.26
C LEU A 84 10.79 9.49 3.97
N HIS A 85 11.38 8.47 3.36
CA HIS A 85 10.85 7.84 2.16
C HIS A 85 9.50 7.14 2.42
N ASP A 86 9.38 6.42 3.54
CA ASP A 86 8.14 5.75 3.93
C ASP A 86 7.02 6.80 4.20
N MET A 87 7.35 7.96 4.78
CA MET A 87 6.43 9.09 4.95
C MET A 87 5.96 9.68 3.61
N GLN A 88 6.87 9.84 2.64
CA GLN A 88 6.53 10.29 1.29
C GLN A 88 5.60 9.29 0.61
N ALA A 89 5.90 7.99 0.69
CA ALA A 89 5.07 6.94 0.12
C ALA A 89 3.66 6.92 0.73
N LEU A 90 3.54 7.12 2.05
CA LEU A 90 2.24 7.26 2.72
C LEU A 90 1.47 8.50 2.24
N SER A 91 2.15 9.64 2.11
CA SER A 91 1.55 10.86 1.57
C SER A 91 1.00 10.65 0.16
N ASP A 92 1.77 9.97 -0.70
CA ASP A 92 1.37 9.66 -2.07
C ASP A 92 0.16 8.73 -2.14
N ILE A 93 0.11 7.71 -1.26
CA ILE A 93 -1.05 6.82 -1.15
C ILE A 93 -2.29 7.63 -0.74
N ASN A 94 -2.15 8.53 0.23
CA ASN A 94 -3.25 9.39 0.69
C ASN A 94 -3.73 10.35 -0.41
N ALA A 95 -2.81 11.04 -1.10
CA ALA A 95 -3.16 11.98 -2.17
C ALA A 95 -3.89 11.29 -3.34
N ARG A 96 -3.45 10.07 -3.68
CA ARG A 96 -4.12 9.27 -4.72
C ARG A 96 -5.51 8.82 -4.28
N PHE A 97 -5.66 8.37 -3.04
CA PHE A 97 -6.97 8.02 -2.50
C PHE A 97 -7.96 9.20 -2.56
N GLN A 98 -7.53 10.40 -2.14
CA GLN A 98 -8.34 11.62 -2.24
C GLN A 98 -8.76 11.90 -3.69
N THR A 99 -7.81 11.86 -4.63
CA THR A 99 -8.07 12.08 -6.06
C THR A 99 -9.08 11.07 -6.62
N GLU A 100 -8.94 9.79 -6.26
CA GLU A 100 -9.81 8.73 -6.73
C GLU A 100 -11.24 8.84 -6.15
N VAL A 101 -11.38 9.22 -4.87
CA VAL A 101 -12.67 9.51 -4.21
C VAL A 101 -13.38 10.71 -4.85
N GLU A 102 -12.67 11.80 -5.11
CA GLU A 102 -13.25 12.93 -5.82
C GLU A 102 -13.71 12.56 -7.24
N GLY A 103 -12.93 11.70 -7.92
CA GLY A 103 -13.28 11.17 -9.23
C GLY A 103 -14.55 10.31 -9.23
N LEU A 104 -14.80 9.57 -8.14
CA LEU A 104 -16.04 8.84 -7.91
C LEU A 104 -17.21 9.79 -7.66
N ASN A 105 -17.07 10.79 -6.78
CA ASN A 105 -18.13 11.77 -6.52
C ASN A 105 -18.56 12.51 -7.79
N ARG A 106 -17.60 12.93 -8.63
CA ARG A 106 -17.90 13.58 -9.92
C ARG A 106 -18.61 12.65 -10.91
N ALA A 107 -18.24 11.37 -10.95
CA ALA A 107 -18.90 10.38 -11.80
C ALA A 107 -20.33 10.08 -11.34
N THR A 108 -20.54 9.91 -10.04
CA THR A 108 -21.87 9.69 -9.44
C THR A 108 -22.79 10.89 -9.63
N LEU A 109 -22.28 12.11 -9.47
CA LEU A 109 -23.06 13.34 -9.73
C LEU A 109 -23.48 13.43 -11.20
N LYS A 110 -22.60 13.12 -12.16
CA LYS A 110 -22.96 13.07 -13.58
C LYS A 110 -24.05 12.03 -13.89
N ASP A 111 -23.99 10.85 -13.28
CA ASP A 111 -24.97 9.78 -13.51
C ASP A 111 -26.35 10.14 -12.95
N VAL A 112 -26.40 10.84 -11.81
CA VAL A 112 -27.66 11.36 -11.22
C VAL A 112 -28.23 12.50 -12.06
N PHE A 113 -27.41 13.42 -12.55
CA PHE A 113 -27.86 14.50 -13.42
C PHE A 113 -28.36 14.01 -14.79
N LEU A 114 -27.73 12.99 -15.37
CA LEU A 114 -28.17 12.37 -16.64
C LEU A 114 -29.45 11.53 -16.51
N LYS A 115 -29.78 11.03 -15.30
CA LYS A 115 -31.05 10.34 -15.02
C LYS A 115 -32.20 11.28 -14.66
N ALA A 116 -31.91 12.53 -14.33
CA ALA A 116 -32.90 13.55 -13.94
C ALA A 116 -33.30 14.49 -15.09
N ALA A 117 -32.68 14.35 -16.27
CA ALA A 117 -32.99 15.07 -17.51
C ALA A 117 -33.64 14.12 -18.53
#